data_AF-A0A9N8Z152-F1
#
_entry.id   AF-A0A9N8Z152-F1
#
_cell.length_a   1.000
_cell.length_b   1.000
_cell.length_c   1.000
_cell.angle_alpha   90.00
_cell.angle_beta   90.00
_cell.angle_gamma   90.00
#
_symmetry.space_group_name_H-M   'P 1'
#
loop_
_entity.id
_entity.type
_entity.pdbx_description
1 polymer ?
#
loop_
_entity_poly.entity_id
_entity_poly.type
_entity_poly.pdbx_seq_one_letter_code
_entity_poly.pdbx_strand_id
1 'polypeptide(L)'
;MAAAIIYSIEFTENVMKLKESIDENIGMLFKAPSKLTLSSLSTLHKSNLGELDQASVRDALIWGNLALLQVQALIVGAVAGFFSFSEELVFHPHSNTYSESMLVIVASMVCATLSSMILGTFMCALIIVSRKFRINPDNIACPMASALGDLLTLVILAVCSDFLQKYMFTWLSTWMFVILAFSIPLWARLVWTNKYVQDLLVSGWVPLFVAMIIASIAGLVLERYIKKYQGLAVLTPVLNGLAGNLGSIYASRISTRLHSGTEEDYKSSEKTLFLIHIPIEILFLLFAWWLDLGHLPLGFCIIYFLDSIVCVLFTLILTKNLTLWLWKHKYDPDNYSMPYITAIVDVVGTGLLVLSYSALGMLNEKIEKHH
;
A
#
# COMPACT_ATOMS: atom_id res chain seq x y z
N MET A 1 -30.70 5.72 10.85
CA MET A 1 -29.63 4.76 11.20
C MET A 1 -29.65 3.55 10.26
N ALA A 2 -30.77 2.82 10.14
CA ALA A 2 -30.93 1.75 9.13
C ALA A 2 -30.76 2.24 7.67
N ALA A 3 -31.27 3.44 7.33
CA ALA A 3 -31.07 4.01 5.99
C ALA A 3 -29.60 4.41 5.69
N ALA A 4 -28.79 4.73 6.69
CA ALA A 4 -27.37 5.05 6.51
C ALA A 4 -26.52 3.76 6.36
N ILE A 5 -26.96 2.67 6.98
CA ILE A 5 -26.36 1.34 6.84
C ILE A 5 -26.74 0.73 5.48
N ILE A 6 -27.99 0.90 5.03
CA ILE A 6 -28.43 0.49 3.69
C ILE A 6 -27.69 1.30 2.61
N TYR A 7 -27.52 2.61 2.79
CA TYR A 7 -26.74 3.44 1.86
C TYR A 7 -25.25 3.06 1.87
N SER A 8 -24.69 2.65 3.03
CA SER A 8 -23.32 2.13 3.12
C SER A 8 -23.16 0.76 2.46
N ILE A 9 -24.19 -0.09 2.52
CA ILE A 9 -24.21 -1.42 1.90
C ILE A 9 -24.39 -1.28 0.38
N GLU A 10 -25.32 -0.45 -0.10
CA GLU A 10 -25.47 -0.11 -1.53
C GLU A 10 -24.24 0.63 -2.08
N PHE A 11 -23.59 1.48 -1.30
CA PHE A 11 -22.31 2.09 -1.68
C PHE A 11 -21.21 1.04 -1.77
N THR A 12 -21.17 0.06 -0.87
CA THR A 12 -20.20 -1.05 -0.92
C THR A 12 -20.50 -2.00 -2.07
N GLU A 13 -21.78 -2.25 -2.38
CA GLU A 13 -22.22 -3.06 -3.52
C GLU A 13 -21.97 -2.35 -4.86
N ASN A 14 -22.18 -1.04 -4.93
CA ASN A 14 -21.88 -0.23 -6.11
C ASN A 14 -20.38 -0.02 -6.28
N VAL A 15 -19.59 0.06 -5.19
CA VAL A 15 -18.12 0.01 -5.21
C VAL A 15 -17.62 -1.38 -5.57
N MET A 16 -18.32 -2.46 -5.16
CA MET A 16 -18.01 -3.82 -5.59
C MET A 16 -18.39 -4.08 -7.06
N LYS A 17 -19.50 -3.52 -7.55
CA LYS A 17 -19.86 -3.52 -8.98
C LYS A 17 -18.95 -2.60 -9.80
N LEU A 18 -18.50 -1.49 -9.22
CA LEU A 18 -17.41 -0.67 -9.77
C LEU A 18 -16.10 -1.46 -9.78
N LYS A 19 -15.84 -2.32 -8.79
CA LYS A 19 -14.68 -3.22 -8.72
C LYS A 19 -14.81 -4.44 -9.63
N GLU A 20 -16.03 -4.84 -10.00
CA GLU A 20 -16.30 -5.84 -11.04
C GLU A 20 -16.21 -5.24 -12.46
N SER A 21 -16.48 -3.93 -12.60
CA SER A 21 -16.44 -3.18 -13.88
C SER A 21 -15.08 -2.51 -14.14
N ILE A 22 -14.42 -2.08 -13.06
CA ILE A 22 -13.03 -1.61 -13.02
C ILE A 22 -12.27 -2.78 -12.41
N ASP A 23 -12.04 -3.77 -13.27
CA ASP A 23 -11.01 -4.79 -13.24
C ASP A 23 -10.37 -5.13 -11.87
N GLU A 24 -10.41 -6.41 -11.51
CA GLU A 24 -9.91 -7.00 -10.26
C GLU A 24 -8.37 -6.87 -10.09
N ASN A 25 -7.69 -6.22 -11.05
CA ASN A 25 -6.25 -6.02 -11.22
C ASN A 25 -5.65 -4.74 -10.58
N ILE A 26 -6.44 -4.00 -9.79
CA ILE A 26 -6.04 -2.74 -9.13
C ILE A 26 -5.16 -2.95 -7.87
N GLY A 27 -4.80 -4.19 -7.52
CA GLY A 27 -3.97 -4.50 -6.35
C GLY A 27 -2.69 -3.65 -6.23
N MET A 28 -2.04 -3.32 -7.37
CA MET A 28 -0.89 -2.42 -7.41
C MET A 28 -1.23 -0.97 -7.07
N LEU A 29 -2.40 -0.48 -7.49
CA LEU A 29 -2.81 0.90 -7.31
C LEU A 29 -3.10 1.19 -5.85
N PHE A 30 -3.75 0.26 -5.12
CA PHE A 30 -4.20 0.48 -3.75
C PHE A 30 -3.08 0.80 -2.76
N LYS A 31 -1.87 0.26 -3.01
CA LYS A 31 -0.72 0.40 -2.10
C LYS A 31 0.42 1.24 -2.67
N ALA A 32 0.35 1.61 -3.94
CA ALA A 32 1.37 2.47 -4.54
C ALA A 32 1.49 3.82 -3.81
N PRO A 33 0.40 4.55 -3.48
CA PRO A 33 0.50 5.85 -2.83
C PRO A 33 1.09 5.81 -1.42
N SER A 34 0.78 4.79 -0.62
CA SER A 34 1.36 4.60 0.71
C SER A 34 2.85 4.27 0.63
N LYS A 35 3.24 3.32 -0.24
CA LYS A 35 4.65 2.95 -0.48
C LYS A 35 5.46 4.11 -1.06
N LEU A 36 4.89 4.85 -2.00
CA LEU A 36 5.44 6.08 -2.57
C LEU A 36 5.71 7.10 -1.46
N THR A 37 4.69 7.43 -0.67
CA THR A 37 4.77 8.42 0.41
C THR A 37 5.86 8.08 1.42
N LEU A 38 5.98 6.80 1.82
CA LEU A 38 7.03 6.37 2.72
C LEU A 38 8.43 6.51 2.10
N SER A 39 8.59 6.11 0.84
CA SER A 39 9.88 6.20 0.14
C SER A 39 10.32 7.65 -0.11
N SER A 40 9.41 8.53 -0.52
CA SER A 40 9.74 9.93 -0.82
C SER A 40 10.00 10.70 0.46
N LEU A 41 9.22 10.48 1.52
CA LEU A 41 9.40 11.20 2.79
C LEU A 41 10.55 10.66 3.64
N SER A 42 11.34 9.69 3.17
CA SER A 42 12.51 9.16 3.89
C SER A 42 13.51 10.28 4.25
N THR A 43 13.67 11.30 3.41
CA THR A 43 14.54 12.46 3.68
C THR A 43 14.05 13.35 4.83
N LEU A 44 12.74 13.49 5.00
CA LEU A 44 12.12 14.20 6.14
C LEU A 44 12.35 13.45 7.45
N HIS A 45 12.44 12.12 7.41
CA HIS A 45 12.80 11.32 8.58
C HIS A 45 14.31 11.43 8.89
N LYS A 46 15.15 11.54 7.86
CA LYS A 46 16.62 11.60 7.98
C LYS A 46 17.22 12.95 8.34
N SER A 47 16.58 14.05 7.94
CA SER A 47 17.16 15.40 8.15
C SER A 47 17.56 15.55 9.61
N ASN A 48 18.82 15.90 9.85
CA ASN A 48 19.42 15.95 11.18
C ASN A 48 18.46 16.68 12.14
N LEU A 49 18.39 16.24 13.40
CA LEU A 49 17.39 16.67 14.40
C LEU A 49 17.24 18.20 14.62
N GLY A 50 18.00 19.07 13.94
CA GLY A 50 17.85 20.53 13.89
C GLY A 50 17.56 21.15 12.50
N GLU A 51 17.65 20.42 11.39
CA GLU A 51 17.44 20.99 10.04
C GLU A 51 15.98 21.37 9.78
N LEU A 52 15.03 20.59 10.32
CA LEU A 52 13.59 20.90 10.25
C LEU A 52 13.18 22.08 11.14
N ASP A 53 14.05 22.58 12.02
CA ASP A 53 13.77 23.79 12.81
C ASP A 53 13.88 25.06 11.97
N GLN A 54 14.71 25.03 10.93
CA GLN A 54 14.86 26.16 10.03
C GLN A 54 13.72 26.15 9.02
N ALA A 55 12.86 27.17 9.07
CA ALA A 55 11.69 27.26 8.20
C ALA A 55 12.04 27.15 6.71
N SER A 56 13.15 27.77 6.27
CA SER A 56 13.60 27.71 4.87
C SER A 56 13.99 26.29 4.42
N VAL A 57 14.66 25.52 5.28
CA VAL A 57 15.08 24.15 5.01
C VAL A 57 13.88 23.21 5.07
N ARG A 58 13.04 23.37 6.10
CA ARG A 58 11.80 22.61 6.27
C ARG A 58 10.87 22.78 5.08
N ASP A 59 10.61 24.02 4.65
CA ASP A 59 9.68 24.29 3.56
C ASP A 59 10.26 23.77 2.23
N ALA A 60 11.58 23.86 2.02
CA ALA A 60 12.25 23.23 0.88
C ALA A 60 12.13 21.70 0.90
N LEU A 61 12.30 21.05 2.05
CA LEU A 61 12.11 19.60 2.19
C LEU A 61 10.67 19.17 1.92
N ILE A 62 9.68 19.91 2.44
CA ILE A 62 8.25 19.60 2.22
C ILE A 62 7.91 19.73 0.73
N TRP A 63 8.20 20.88 0.11
CA TRP A 63 7.88 21.10 -1.30
C TRP A 63 8.65 20.17 -2.23
N GLY A 64 9.93 19.89 -1.93
CA GLY A 64 10.73 18.95 -2.70
C GLY A 64 10.15 17.55 -2.68
N ASN A 65 9.77 17.05 -1.51
CA ASN A 65 9.21 15.70 -1.38
C ASN A 65 7.79 15.59 -1.94
N LEU A 66 6.95 16.63 -1.80
CA LEU A 66 5.63 16.66 -2.46
C LEU A 66 5.77 16.65 -3.98
N ALA A 67 6.70 17.45 -4.54
CA ALA A 67 6.96 17.43 -5.98
C ALA A 67 7.48 16.07 -6.45
N LEU A 68 8.37 15.43 -5.67
CA LEU A 68 8.87 14.08 -5.95
C LEU A 68 7.73 13.07 -5.95
N LEU A 69 6.84 13.14 -4.97
CA LEU A 69 5.65 12.30 -4.90
C LEU A 69 4.79 12.43 -6.14
N GLN A 70 4.59 13.64 -6.67
CA GLN A 70 3.81 13.83 -7.90
C GLN A 70 4.48 13.18 -9.11
N VAL A 71 5.80 13.33 -9.29
CA VAL A 71 6.52 12.67 -10.39
C VAL A 71 6.35 11.15 -10.30
N GLN A 72 6.62 10.59 -9.12
CA GLN A 72 6.58 9.15 -8.92
C GLN A 72 5.14 8.62 -9.03
N ALA A 73 4.14 9.31 -8.48
CA ALA A 73 2.74 8.91 -8.58
C ALA A 73 2.21 8.93 -10.01
N LEU A 74 2.54 9.95 -10.81
CA LEU A 74 2.12 10.02 -12.22
C LEU A 74 2.74 8.88 -13.04
N ILE A 75 4.04 8.62 -12.88
CA ILE A 75 4.73 7.56 -13.61
C ILE A 75 4.24 6.18 -13.18
N VAL A 76 4.13 5.94 -11.86
CA VAL A 76 3.70 4.66 -11.31
C VAL A 76 2.23 4.39 -11.63
N GLY A 77 1.38 5.41 -11.52
CA GLY A 77 -0.02 5.31 -11.92
C GLY A 77 -0.19 5.00 -13.42
N ALA A 78 0.65 5.59 -14.27
CA ALA A 78 0.65 5.26 -15.70
C ALA A 78 1.08 3.81 -15.94
N VAL A 79 2.19 3.38 -15.34
CA VAL A 79 2.70 2.00 -15.48
C VAL A 79 1.72 0.98 -14.95
N ALA A 80 1.09 1.23 -13.79
CA ALA A 80 0.05 0.37 -13.23
C ALA A 80 -1.14 0.25 -14.20
N GLY A 81 -1.61 1.38 -14.76
CA GLY A 81 -2.69 1.37 -15.75
C GLY A 81 -2.35 0.60 -17.03
N PHE A 82 -1.13 0.74 -17.53
CA PHE A 82 -0.65 -0.06 -18.68
C PHE A 82 -0.56 -1.55 -18.35
N PHE A 83 -0.17 -1.89 -17.12
CA PHE A 83 -0.08 -3.27 -16.70
C PHE A 83 -1.47 -3.91 -16.57
N SER A 84 -2.44 -3.23 -15.95
CA SER A 84 -3.84 -3.70 -15.92
C SER A 84 -4.41 -3.88 -17.32
N PHE A 85 -4.14 -2.94 -18.25
CA PHE A 85 -4.50 -3.13 -19.66
C PHE A 85 -3.87 -4.38 -20.29
N SER A 86 -2.60 -4.66 -19.99
CA SER A 86 -1.91 -5.84 -20.52
C SER A 86 -2.48 -7.16 -19.96
N GLU A 87 -2.92 -7.17 -18.71
CA GLU A 87 -3.57 -8.32 -18.08
C GLU A 87 -4.93 -8.58 -18.73
N GLU A 88 -5.77 -7.55 -18.87
CA GLU A 88 -7.07 -7.65 -19.53
C GLU A 88 -6.94 -8.18 -20.97
N LEU A 89 -5.91 -7.77 -21.72
CA LEU A 89 -5.66 -8.29 -23.07
C LEU A 89 -5.33 -9.80 -23.08
N VAL A 90 -4.65 -10.30 -22.06
CA VAL A 90 -4.21 -11.70 -21.95
C VAL A 90 -5.33 -12.60 -21.45
N PHE A 91 -6.11 -12.14 -20.46
CA PHE A 91 -7.16 -12.94 -19.82
C PHE A 91 -8.53 -12.78 -20.50
N HIS A 92 -8.80 -11.64 -21.15
CA HIS A 92 -10.08 -11.30 -21.79
C HIS A 92 -9.88 -10.64 -23.18
N PRO A 93 -9.47 -11.39 -24.21
CA PRO A 93 -9.05 -10.84 -25.51
C PRO A 93 -10.16 -10.24 -26.40
N HIS A 94 -11.44 -10.27 -25.98
CA HIS A 94 -12.58 -9.81 -26.78
C HIS A 94 -13.34 -8.61 -26.19
N SER A 95 -12.94 -8.09 -25.02
CA SER A 95 -13.65 -7.01 -24.31
C SER A 95 -13.11 -5.60 -24.57
N ASN A 96 -11.87 -5.43 -25.06
CA ASN A 96 -11.18 -4.14 -24.94
C ASN A 96 -11.45 -3.12 -26.04
N THR A 97 -12.17 -2.06 -25.69
CA THR A 97 -12.26 -0.83 -26.48
C THR A 97 -11.17 0.17 -26.07
N TYR A 98 -10.62 0.94 -27.01
CA TYR A 98 -9.65 2.02 -26.73
C TYR A 98 -10.08 2.93 -25.57
N SER A 99 -11.37 3.28 -25.52
CA SER A 99 -11.96 4.12 -24.47
C SER A 99 -11.87 3.52 -23.06
N GLU A 100 -12.03 2.20 -22.92
CA GLU A 100 -11.96 1.49 -21.63
C GLU A 100 -10.50 1.44 -21.15
N SER A 101 -9.57 1.11 -22.05
CA SER A 101 -8.13 1.10 -21.74
C SER A 101 -7.64 2.50 -21.34
N MET A 102 -8.06 3.53 -22.07
CA MET A 102 -7.73 4.91 -21.77
C MET A 102 -8.28 5.35 -20.41
N LEU A 103 -9.51 4.93 -20.08
CA LEU A 103 -10.14 5.21 -18.80
C LEU A 103 -9.34 4.59 -17.65
N VAL A 104 -8.94 3.32 -17.74
CA VAL A 104 -8.18 2.63 -16.68
C VAL A 104 -6.83 3.31 -16.42
N ILE A 105 -6.11 3.69 -17.48
CA ILE A 105 -4.83 4.41 -17.35
C ILE A 105 -5.02 5.76 -16.67
N VAL A 106 -6.01 6.54 -17.10
CA VAL A 106 -6.25 7.88 -16.56
C VAL A 106 -6.76 7.81 -15.13
N ALA A 107 -7.68 6.90 -14.82
CA ALA A 107 -8.18 6.66 -13.47
C ALA A 107 -7.02 6.30 -12.53
N SER A 108 -6.11 5.44 -12.99
CA SER A 108 -4.90 5.06 -12.27
C SER A 108 -3.97 6.24 -11.98
N MET A 109 -3.67 7.06 -12.99
CA MET A 109 -2.83 8.25 -12.84
C MET A 109 -3.46 9.31 -11.94
N VAL A 110 -4.74 9.62 -12.13
CA VAL A 110 -5.48 10.61 -11.34
C VAL A 110 -5.55 10.14 -9.88
N CYS A 111 -5.92 8.88 -9.66
CA CYS A 111 -6.00 8.31 -8.32
C CYS A 111 -4.66 8.39 -7.61
N ALA A 112 -3.57 7.92 -8.22
CA ALA A 112 -2.24 7.94 -7.63
C ALA A 112 -1.77 9.37 -7.30
N THR A 113 -2.03 10.33 -8.21
CA THR A 113 -1.62 11.74 -8.05
C THR A 113 -2.40 12.42 -6.92
N LEU A 114 -3.72 12.27 -6.90
CA LEU A 114 -4.57 12.88 -5.87
C LEU A 114 -4.35 12.25 -4.49
N SER A 115 -4.27 10.92 -4.42
CA SER A 115 -4.04 10.22 -3.14
C SER A 115 -2.66 10.56 -2.57
N SER A 116 -1.61 10.56 -3.40
CA SER A 116 -0.25 10.93 -2.96
C SER A 116 -0.12 12.40 -2.56
N MET A 117 -0.88 13.32 -3.19
CA MET A 117 -0.90 14.73 -2.79
C MET A 117 -1.55 14.89 -1.40
N ILE A 118 -2.72 14.29 -1.20
CA ILE A 118 -3.47 14.38 0.06
C ILE A 118 -2.68 13.68 1.18
N LEU A 119 -2.24 12.45 0.94
CA LEU A 119 -1.48 11.66 1.92
C LEU A 119 -0.13 12.30 2.21
N GLY A 120 0.62 12.73 1.19
CA GLY A 120 1.91 13.40 1.37
C GLY A 120 1.80 14.67 2.21
N THR A 121 0.78 15.50 1.94
CA THR A 121 0.52 16.72 2.74
C THR A 121 0.18 16.38 4.18
N PHE A 122 -0.71 15.41 4.38
CA PHE A 122 -1.08 14.92 5.71
C PHE A 122 0.14 14.40 6.47
N MET A 123 0.99 13.61 5.81
CA MET A 123 2.19 13.02 6.40
C MET A 123 3.24 14.08 6.78
N CYS A 124 3.46 15.08 5.92
CA CYS A 124 4.31 16.23 6.26
C CYS A 124 3.79 16.97 7.50
N ALA A 125 2.47 17.22 7.57
CA ALA A 125 1.85 17.86 8.73
C ALA A 125 2.01 16.99 9.99
N LEU A 126 1.80 15.68 9.88
CA LEU A 126 1.95 14.72 10.97
C LEU A 126 3.38 14.74 11.52
N ILE A 127 4.40 14.70 10.65
CA ILE A 127 5.82 14.74 11.07
C ILE A 127 6.11 16.03 11.85
N ILE A 128 5.63 17.19 11.38
CA ILE A 128 5.79 18.47 12.09
C ILE A 128 5.09 18.45 13.45
N VAL A 129 3.87 17.92 13.52
CA VAL A 129 3.07 17.86 14.75
C VAL A 129 3.70 16.89 15.76
N SER A 130 4.09 15.68 15.33
CA SER A 130 4.79 14.70 16.18
C SER A 130 6.06 15.31 16.78
N ARG A 131 6.78 16.11 16.01
CA ARG A 131 7.95 16.85 16.50
C ARG A 131 7.61 17.89 17.56
N LYS A 132 6.53 18.65 17.38
CA LYS A 132 6.05 19.61 18.39
C LYS A 132 5.70 18.94 19.71
N PHE A 133 5.19 17.70 19.67
CA PHE A 133 4.88 16.89 20.85
C PHE A 133 6.02 15.99 21.34
N ARG A 134 7.20 16.04 20.72
CA ARG A 134 8.37 15.18 21.03
C ARG A 134 8.08 13.68 20.96
N ILE A 135 7.15 13.28 20.09
CA ILE A 135 6.89 11.88 19.78
C ILE A 135 7.74 11.50 18.57
N ASN A 136 8.40 10.33 18.60
CA ASN A 136 9.16 9.84 17.46
C ASN A 136 8.20 9.63 16.25
N PRO A 137 8.38 10.37 15.13
CA PRO A 137 7.54 10.21 13.95
C PRO A 137 7.56 8.78 13.40
N ASP A 138 8.66 8.03 13.52
CA ASP A 138 8.81 6.66 12.98
C ASP A 138 7.74 5.69 13.53
N ASN A 139 7.26 5.93 14.75
CA ASN A 139 6.27 5.09 15.41
C ASN A 139 4.82 5.36 14.95
N ILE A 140 4.55 6.52 14.34
CA ILE A 140 3.20 6.96 13.98
C ILE A 140 3.07 7.12 12.47
N ALA A 141 4.10 7.66 11.82
CA ALA A 141 4.11 7.98 10.40
C ALA A 141 3.86 6.73 9.54
N CYS A 142 4.60 5.64 9.79
CA CYS A 142 4.46 4.42 8.99
C CYS A 142 3.05 3.80 9.06
N PRO A 143 2.48 3.53 10.26
CA PRO A 143 1.11 3.03 10.36
C PRO A 143 0.06 3.95 9.77
N MET A 144 0.19 5.27 9.97
CA MET A 144 -0.78 6.24 9.47
C MET A 144 -0.72 6.38 7.95
N ALA A 145 0.47 6.37 7.36
CA ALA A 145 0.66 6.42 5.91
C ALA A 145 0.03 5.20 5.22
N SER A 146 0.19 4.01 5.80
CA SER A 146 -0.42 2.79 5.26
C SER A 146 -1.94 2.80 5.43
N ALA A 147 -2.45 3.02 6.64
CA ALA A 147 -3.89 2.92 6.90
C ALA A 147 -4.71 3.99 6.16
N LEU A 148 -4.27 5.25 6.19
CA LEU A 148 -4.94 6.32 5.45
C LEU A 148 -4.69 6.23 3.95
N GLY A 149 -3.49 5.81 3.53
CA GLY A 149 -3.15 5.70 2.12
C GLY A 149 -4.03 4.70 1.40
N ASP A 150 -4.20 3.49 1.95
CA ASP A 150 -5.01 2.44 1.35
C ASP A 150 -6.50 2.87 1.29
N LEU A 151 -7.02 3.46 2.38
CA LEU A 151 -8.38 3.99 2.43
C LEU A 151 -8.62 5.12 1.43
N LEU A 152 -7.74 6.13 1.39
CA LEU A 152 -7.86 7.27 0.48
C LEU A 152 -7.81 6.81 -0.97
N THR A 153 -6.93 5.87 -1.29
CA THR A 153 -6.77 5.36 -2.65
C THR A 153 -8.03 4.64 -3.12
N LEU A 154 -8.64 3.79 -2.27
CA LEU A 154 -9.92 3.13 -2.54
C LEU A 154 -11.03 4.15 -2.84
N VAL A 155 -11.19 5.14 -1.97
CA VAL A 155 -12.25 6.15 -2.11
C VAL A 155 -12.04 7.01 -3.35
N ILE A 156 -10.82 7.52 -3.55
CA ILE A 156 -10.51 8.38 -4.69
C ILE A 156 -10.66 7.61 -5.99
N LEU A 157 -10.17 6.37 -6.05
CA LEU A 157 -10.32 5.54 -7.24
C LEU A 157 -11.80 5.31 -7.57
N ALA A 158 -12.61 4.91 -6.59
CA ALA A 158 -14.03 4.68 -6.81
C ALA A 158 -14.73 5.94 -7.34
N VAL A 159 -14.48 7.11 -6.74
CA VAL A 159 -15.08 8.38 -7.16
C VAL A 159 -14.59 8.80 -8.55
N CYS A 160 -13.29 8.74 -8.80
CA CYS A 160 -12.70 9.13 -10.08
C CYS A 160 -13.16 8.21 -11.21
N SER A 161 -13.22 6.91 -10.97
CA SER A 161 -13.65 5.96 -11.98
C SER A 161 -15.15 6.03 -12.26
N ASP A 162 -16.01 6.20 -11.26
CA ASP A 162 -17.45 6.45 -11.48
C ASP A 162 -17.67 7.71 -12.33
N PHE A 163 -16.92 8.78 -12.04
CA PHE A 163 -16.96 9.99 -12.84
C PHE A 163 -16.49 9.77 -14.28
N LEU A 164 -15.35 9.10 -14.48
CA LEU A 164 -14.79 8.86 -15.81
C LEU A 164 -15.65 7.90 -16.65
N GLN A 165 -16.30 6.90 -16.04
CA GLN A 165 -17.19 5.97 -16.73
C GLN A 165 -18.38 6.68 -17.39
N LYS A 166 -18.94 7.71 -16.74
CA LYS A 166 -20.03 8.52 -17.31
C LYS A 166 -19.65 9.20 -18.63
N TYR A 167 -18.36 9.43 -18.85
CA TYR A 167 -17.80 10.10 -20.03
C TYR A 167 -16.88 9.18 -20.85
N MET A 168 -16.98 7.86 -20.68
CA MET A 168 -16.05 6.88 -21.26
C MET A 168 -15.90 6.99 -22.78
N PHE A 169 -17.01 7.20 -23.51
CA PHE A 169 -16.99 7.32 -24.97
C PHE A 169 -16.61 8.72 -25.48
N THR A 170 -16.22 9.63 -24.59
CA THR A 170 -15.76 10.97 -24.96
C THR A 170 -14.23 11.05 -24.97
N TRP A 171 -13.68 12.11 -25.58
CA TRP A 171 -12.25 12.37 -25.60
C TRP A 171 -11.67 12.85 -24.25
N LEU A 172 -12.48 12.89 -23.18
CA LEU A 172 -12.09 13.41 -21.87
C LEU A 172 -10.86 12.68 -21.31
N SER A 173 -10.90 11.33 -21.29
CA SER A 173 -9.79 10.52 -20.78
C SER A 173 -8.49 10.79 -21.55
N THR A 174 -8.56 10.86 -22.88
CA THR A 174 -7.39 11.17 -23.72
C THR A 174 -6.80 12.54 -23.40
N TRP A 175 -7.63 13.58 -23.27
CA TRP A 175 -7.15 14.92 -22.90
C TRP A 175 -6.54 14.94 -21.49
N MET A 176 -7.17 14.28 -20.52
CA MET A 176 -6.64 14.18 -19.16
C MET A 176 -5.28 13.49 -19.13
N PHE A 177 -5.11 12.39 -19.85
CA PHE A 177 -3.81 11.72 -19.96
C PHE A 177 -2.74 12.62 -20.53
N VAL A 178 -3.04 13.34 -21.61
CA VAL A 178 -2.09 14.26 -22.24
C VAL A 178 -1.66 15.33 -21.23
N ILE A 179 -2.61 15.94 -20.51
CA ILE A 179 -2.31 16.95 -19.47
C ILE A 179 -1.43 16.36 -18.36
N LEU A 180 -1.81 15.18 -17.85
CA LEU A 180 -1.07 14.52 -16.77
C LEU A 180 0.35 14.13 -17.21
N ALA A 181 0.51 13.59 -18.43
CA ALA A 181 1.81 13.24 -19.00
C ALA A 181 2.71 14.47 -19.18
N PHE A 182 2.16 15.59 -19.68
CA PHE A 182 2.90 16.85 -19.80
C PHE A 182 3.25 17.48 -18.45
N SER A 183 2.53 17.16 -17.38
CA SER A 183 2.87 17.65 -16.03
C SER A 183 4.08 16.96 -15.40
N ILE A 184 4.43 15.74 -15.84
CA ILE A 184 5.59 14.97 -15.34
C ILE A 184 6.90 15.76 -15.44
N PRO A 185 7.32 16.29 -16.62
CA PRO A 185 8.57 17.04 -16.72
C PRO A 185 8.56 18.33 -15.90
N LEU A 186 7.39 18.94 -15.66
CA LEU A 186 7.26 20.12 -14.82
C LEU A 186 7.58 19.77 -13.36
N TRP A 187 6.97 18.71 -12.81
CA TRP A 187 7.27 18.25 -11.46
C TRP A 187 8.71 17.75 -11.34
N ALA A 188 9.23 17.03 -12.33
CA ALA A 188 10.62 16.56 -12.34
C ALA A 188 11.62 17.71 -12.30
N ARG A 189 11.35 18.79 -13.04
CA ARG A 189 12.16 20.01 -12.99
C ARG A 189 12.15 20.63 -11.59
N LEU A 190 10.99 20.71 -10.92
CA LEU A 190 10.89 21.24 -9.56
C LEU A 190 11.74 20.43 -8.57
N VAL A 191 11.70 19.09 -8.67
CA VAL A 191 12.51 18.21 -7.83
C VAL A 191 14.01 18.37 -8.13
N TRP A 192 14.38 18.44 -9.40
CA TRP A 192 15.78 18.60 -9.81
C TRP A 192 16.41 19.89 -9.29
N THR A 193 15.61 20.96 -9.16
CA THR A 193 16.11 22.23 -8.58
C THR A 193 16.32 22.16 -7.07
N ASN A 194 15.80 21.13 -6.39
CA ASN A 194 15.85 21.00 -4.96
C ASN A 194 17.02 20.10 -4.51
N LYS A 195 18.09 20.74 -4.01
CA LYS A 195 19.31 20.07 -3.56
C LYS A 195 19.11 18.97 -2.49
N TYR A 196 18.01 19.03 -1.72
CA TYR A 196 17.75 18.07 -0.64
C TYR A 196 17.08 16.78 -1.11
N VAL A 197 16.42 16.81 -2.27
CA VAL A 197 15.53 15.71 -2.74
C VAL A 197 15.93 15.19 -4.13
N GLN A 198 16.73 15.94 -4.90
CA GLN A 198 17.13 15.58 -6.26
C GLN A 198 17.71 14.17 -6.40
N ASP A 199 18.46 13.68 -5.40
CA ASP A 199 19.09 12.34 -5.45
C ASP A 199 18.06 11.21 -5.42
N LEU A 200 16.91 11.43 -4.76
CA LEU A 200 15.81 10.48 -4.72
C LEU A 200 15.11 10.35 -6.08
N LEU A 201 15.17 11.38 -6.93
CA LEU A 201 14.64 11.33 -8.29
C LEU A 201 15.40 10.34 -9.18
N VAL A 202 16.65 9.99 -8.83
CA VAL A 202 17.45 9.02 -9.58
C VAL A 202 17.47 7.66 -8.88
N SER A 203 17.65 7.65 -7.56
CA SER A 203 17.85 6.43 -6.77
C SER A 203 16.55 5.70 -6.39
N GLY A 204 15.40 6.39 -6.38
CA GLY A 204 14.13 5.85 -5.88
C GLY A 204 13.41 4.86 -6.80
N TRP A 205 13.79 4.76 -8.08
CA TRP A 205 13.04 3.96 -9.06
C TRP A 205 13.21 2.45 -8.90
N VAL A 206 14.44 1.99 -8.64
CA VAL A 206 14.74 0.56 -8.50
C VAL A 206 13.91 -0.10 -7.40
N PRO A 207 13.91 0.40 -6.14
CA PRO A 207 13.13 -0.24 -5.09
C PRO A 207 11.62 -0.17 -5.35
N LEU A 208 11.17 0.90 -6.01
CA LEU A 208 9.77 1.07 -6.35
C LEU A 208 9.30 0.04 -7.37
N PHE A 209 9.95 -0.07 -8.53
CA PHE A 209 9.50 -0.96 -9.60
C PHE A 209 9.65 -2.43 -9.21
N VAL A 210 10.70 -2.78 -8.48
CA VAL A 210 10.86 -4.15 -7.96
C VAL A 210 9.74 -4.48 -6.96
N ALA A 211 9.42 -3.58 -6.04
CA ALA A 211 8.30 -3.77 -5.11
C ALA A 211 6.96 -3.89 -5.84
N MET A 212 6.76 -3.11 -6.92
CA MET A 212 5.55 -3.17 -7.74
C MET A 212 5.39 -4.52 -8.42
N ILE A 213 6.45 -5.05 -9.06
CA ILE A 213 6.43 -6.38 -9.69
C ILE A 213 6.10 -7.48 -8.67
N ILE A 214 6.71 -7.42 -7.48
CA ILE A 214 6.40 -8.38 -6.40
C ILE A 214 4.94 -8.25 -5.97
N ALA A 215 4.44 -7.02 -5.79
CA ALA A 215 3.05 -6.77 -5.40
C ALA A 215 2.04 -7.24 -6.46
N SER A 216 2.37 -7.20 -7.75
CA SER A 216 1.53 -7.75 -8.83
C SER A 216 1.26 -9.25 -8.64
N ILE A 217 2.25 -10.02 -8.15
CA ILE A 217 2.07 -11.45 -7.86
C ILE A 217 0.97 -11.64 -6.81
N ALA A 218 0.95 -10.83 -5.75
CA ALA A 218 -0.09 -10.88 -4.74
C ALA A 218 -1.47 -10.52 -5.32
N GLY A 219 -1.52 -9.51 -6.20
CA GLY A 219 -2.73 -9.12 -6.93
C GLY A 219 -3.32 -10.26 -7.76
N LEU A 220 -2.50 -10.89 -8.60
CA LEU A 220 -2.89 -12.03 -9.44
C LEU A 220 -3.36 -13.24 -8.64
N VAL A 221 -2.70 -13.52 -7.51
CA VAL A 221 -3.16 -14.58 -6.60
C VAL A 221 -4.51 -14.20 -6.00
N LEU A 222 -4.70 -12.97 -5.55
CA LEU A 222 -5.97 -12.53 -4.98
C LEU A 222 -7.11 -12.63 -6.01
N GLU A 223 -6.93 -12.09 -7.22
CA GLU A 223 -7.90 -12.11 -8.32
C GLU A 223 -8.40 -13.54 -8.61
N ARG A 224 -7.48 -14.51 -8.70
CA ARG A 224 -7.83 -15.89 -8.99
C ARG A 224 -8.73 -16.55 -7.93
N TYR A 225 -8.64 -16.12 -6.68
CA TYR A 225 -9.29 -16.80 -5.55
C TYR A 225 -10.38 -15.97 -4.87
N ILE A 226 -10.51 -14.68 -5.17
CA ILE A 226 -11.47 -13.78 -4.52
C ILE A 226 -12.93 -14.19 -4.73
N LYS A 227 -13.27 -14.69 -5.93
CA LYS A 227 -14.62 -15.22 -6.24
C LYS A 227 -14.87 -16.59 -5.61
N LYS A 228 -13.82 -17.36 -5.34
CA LYS A 228 -13.92 -18.71 -4.79
C LYS A 228 -14.09 -18.69 -3.27
N TYR A 229 -13.44 -17.76 -2.58
CA TYR A 229 -13.41 -17.71 -1.12
C TYR A 229 -14.04 -16.42 -0.60
N GLN A 230 -15.29 -16.51 -0.12
CA GLN A 230 -15.98 -15.39 0.51
C GLN A 230 -15.22 -14.91 1.75
N GLY A 231 -15.08 -13.58 1.90
CA GLY A 231 -14.34 -12.96 3.00
C GLY A 231 -12.85 -12.74 2.75
N LEU A 232 -12.23 -13.40 1.76
CA LEU A 232 -10.79 -13.27 1.46
C LEU A 232 -10.37 -11.81 1.22
N ALA A 233 -11.21 -11.05 0.51
CA ALA A 233 -10.99 -9.65 0.19
C ALA A 233 -10.94 -8.73 1.42
N VAL A 234 -11.67 -9.09 2.48
CA VAL A 234 -11.78 -8.29 3.72
C VAL A 234 -10.63 -8.61 4.67
N LEU A 235 -10.18 -9.85 4.69
CA LEU A 235 -9.11 -10.33 5.56
C LEU A 235 -7.71 -9.96 5.07
N THR A 236 -7.50 -9.99 3.75
CA THR A 236 -6.18 -9.74 3.15
C THR A 236 -5.58 -8.38 3.51
N PRO A 237 -6.32 -7.24 3.45
CA PRO A 237 -5.78 -5.94 3.81
C PRO A 237 -5.32 -5.86 5.27
N VAL A 238 -6.02 -6.52 6.19
CA VAL A 238 -5.67 -6.48 7.62
C VAL A 238 -4.47 -7.34 7.91
N LEU A 239 -4.46 -8.60 7.45
CA LEU A 239 -3.33 -9.50 7.62
C LEU A 239 -2.03 -8.89 7.07
N ASN A 240 -2.07 -8.48 5.79
CA ASN A 240 -0.89 -7.99 5.09
C ASN A 240 -0.51 -6.58 5.59
N GLY A 241 -1.51 -5.73 5.82
CA GLY A 241 -1.29 -4.36 6.30
C GLY A 241 -0.69 -4.34 7.69
N LEU A 242 -1.19 -5.15 8.62
CA LEU A 242 -0.66 -5.22 9.98
C LEU A 242 0.78 -5.74 10.00
N ALA A 243 1.04 -6.88 9.35
CA ALA A 243 2.37 -7.45 9.27
C ALA A 243 3.37 -6.50 8.57
N GLY A 244 3.02 -5.98 7.40
CA GLY A 244 3.86 -5.06 6.63
C GLY A 244 4.17 -3.76 7.36
N ASN A 245 3.22 -3.23 8.14
CA ASN A 245 3.44 -2.02 8.95
C ASN A 245 4.38 -2.26 10.12
N LEU A 246 4.27 -3.40 10.80
CA LEU A 246 5.23 -3.78 11.85
C LEU A 246 6.64 -3.93 11.26
N GLY A 247 6.76 -4.55 10.08
CA GLY A 247 8.01 -4.61 9.34
C GLY A 247 8.56 -3.23 8.97
N SER A 248 7.72 -2.31 8.51
CA SER A 248 8.15 -0.94 8.14
C SER A 248 8.65 -0.14 9.35
N ILE A 249 7.95 -0.23 10.48
CA ILE A 249 8.40 0.37 11.76
C ILE A 249 9.75 -0.21 12.17
N TYR A 250 9.91 -1.53 12.06
CA TYR A 250 11.14 -2.19 12.46
C TYR A 250 12.31 -1.85 11.54
N ALA A 251 12.09 -1.80 10.23
CA ALA A 251 13.07 -1.37 9.24
C ALA A 251 13.55 0.06 9.49
N SER A 252 12.60 0.98 9.75
CA SER A 252 12.89 2.37 10.10
C SER A 252 13.75 2.46 11.36
N ARG A 253 13.38 1.74 12.44
CA ARG A 253 14.16 1.74 13.68
C ARG A 253 15.58 1.25 13.46
N ILE A 254 15.76 0.11 12.77
CA ILE A 254 17.10 -0.42 12.46
C ILE A 254 17.89 0.60 11.63
N SER A 255 17.28 1.19 10.61
CA SER A 255 17.96 2.17 9.76
C SER A 255 18.39 3.42 10.51
N THR A 256 17.52 4.00 11.34
CA THR A 256 17.83 5.15 12.21
C THR A 256 19.00 4.86 13.14
N ARG A 257 19.09 3.63 13.68
CA ARG A 257 20.19 3.17 14.53
C ARG A 257 21.51 3.03 13.77
N LEU A 258 21.45 2.42 12.59
CA LEU A 258 22.61 2.28 11.70
C LEU A 258 23.18 3.65 11.31
N HIS A 259 22.33 4.61 10.95
CA HIS A 259 22.76 5.98 10.60
C HIS A 259 23.30 6.77 11.80
N SER A 260 22.75 6.55 13.00
CA SER A 260 23.25 7.18 14.24
C SER A 260 24.50 6.51 14.82
N GLY A 261 24.98 5.41 14.22
CA GLY A 261 26.12 4.64 14.73
C GLY A 261 25.82 3.92 16.05
N THR A 262 24.55 3.69 16.36
CA THR A 262 24.12 2.97 17.57
C THR A 262 23.60 1.58 17.22
N GLU A 263 23.73 0.63 18.15
CA GLU A 263 23.17 -0.72 17.95
C GLU A 263 21.69 -0.76 18.34
N GLU A 264 20.90 -1.52 17.59
CA GLU A 264 19.50 -1.79 17.92
C GLU A 264 19.38 -3.03 18.81
N ASP A 265 18.54 -2.96 19.85
CA ASP A 265 18.17 -4.13 20.65
C ASP A 265 17.09 -4.94 19.91
N TYR A 266 17.56 -5.80 19.00
CA TYR A 266 16.68 -6.61 18.15
C TYR A 266 15.67 -7.42 18.96
N LYS A 267 16.09 -8.03 20.08
CA LYS A 267 15.24 -8.95 20.85
C LYS A 267 14.09 -8.20 21.53
N SER A 268 14.38 -7.03 22.08
CA SER A 268 13.36 -6.18 22.70
C SER A 268 12.38 -5.65 21.64
N SER A 269 12.88 -5.11 20.54
CA SER A 269 12.05 -4.59 19.45
C SER A 269 11.16 -5.67 18.81
N GLU A 270 11.71 -6.85 18.48
CA GLU A 270 10.95 -7.99 17.94
C GLU A 270 9.85 -8.43 18.91
N LYS A 271 10.15 -8.53 20.21
CA LYS A 271 9.18 -8.93 21.24
C LYS A 271 8.05 -7.91 21.38
N THR A 272 8.38 -6.62 21.42
CA THR A 272 7.36 -5.56 21.53
C THR A 272 6.43 -5.54 20.32
N LEU A 273 6.99 -5.62 19.10
CA LEU A 273 6.21 -5.62 17.86
C LEU A 273 5.31 -6.86 17.77
N PHE A 274 5.84 -8.04 18.12
CA PHE A 274 5.05 -9.28 18.16
C PHE A 274 3.92 -9.21 19.19
N LEU A 275 4.16 -8.65 20.37
CA LEU A 275 3.13 -8.54 21.42
C LEU A 275 2.03 -7.55 21.07
N ILE A 276 2.35 -6.47 20.35
CA ILE A 276 1.35 -5.47 19.90
C ILE A 276 0.41 -6.06 18.83
N HIS A 277 0.89 -6.99 17.99
CA HIS A 277 0.07 -7.67 16.98
C HIS A 277 -1.14 -8.40 17.57
N ILE A 278 -0.94 -9.17 18.65
CA ILE A 278 -1.95 -10.04 19.25
C ILE A 278 -3.28 -9.32 19.58
N PRO A 279 -3.29 -8.23 20.38
CA PRO A 279 -4.54 -7.55 20.72
C PRO A 279 -5.19 -6.87 19.52
N ILE A 280 -4.41 -6.37 18.55
CA ILE A 280 -4.94 -5.76 17.33
C ILE A 280 -5.71 -6.81 16.52
N GLU A 281 -5.13 -8.00 16.38
CA GLU A 281 -5.72 -9.07 15.58
C GLU A 281 -6.98 -9.65 16.23
N ILE A 282 -6.97 -9.81 17.56
CA ILE A 282 -8.16 -10.23 18.31
C ILE A 282 -9.28 -9.21 18.14
N LEU A 283 -8.96 -7.91 18.27
CA LEU A 283 -9.95 -6.84 18.09
C LEU A 283 -10.55 -6.85 16.69
N PHE A 284 -9.71 -7.06 15.66
CA PHE A 284 -10.17 -7.17 14.28
C PHE A 284 -11.11 -8.36 14.10
N LEU A 285 -10.76 -9.55 14.59
CA LEU A 285 -11.61 -10.73 14.47
C LEU A 285 -12.95 -10.56 15.19
N LEU A 286 -12.96 -9.92 16.37
CA LEU A 286 -14.19 -9.59 17.10
C LEU A 286 -15.06 -8.62 16.29
N PHE A 287 -14.45 -7.61 15.66
CA PHE A 287 -15.14 -6.66 14.81
C PHE A 287 -15.71 -7.30 13.54
N ALA A 288 -14.92 -8.17 12.89
CA ALA A 288 -15.34 -8.91 11.70
C ALA A 288 -16.51 -9.86 12.01
N TRP A 289 -16.47 -10.54 13.16
CA TRP A 289 -17.57 -11.37 13.65
C TRP A 289 -18.82 -10.54 13.95
N TRP A 290 -18.67 -9.38 14.59
CA TRP A 290 -19.79 -8.50 14.93
C TRP A 290 -20.51 -7.94 13.70
N LEU A 291 -19.78 -7.66 12.62
CA LEU A 291 -20.33 -7.17 11.36
C LEU A 291 -20.74 -8.26 10.37
N ASP A 292 -20.61 -9.54 10.75
CA ASP A 292 -20.83 -10.70 9.88
C ASP A 292 -20.07 -10.61 8.54
N LEU A 293 -18.84 -10.09 8.60
CA LEU A 293 -18.00 -9.89 7.42
C LEU A 293 -17.44 -11.24 6.93
N GLY A 294 -18.14 -11.85 5.98
CA GLY A 294 -17.66 -13.05 5.28
C GLY A 294 -17.99 -14.38 5.95
N HIS A 295 -18.98 -14.42 6.85
CA HIS A 295 -19.48 -15.64 7.51
C HIS A 295 -18.35 -16.52 8.05
N LEU A 296 -17.48 -15.96 8.89
CA LEU A 296 -16.25 -16.61 9.35
C LEU A 296 -16.56 -17.62 10.47
N PRO A 297 -16.51 -18.94 10.23
CA PRO A 297 -16.70 -19.91 11.30
C PRO A 297 -15.54 -19.83 12.30
N LEU A 298 -15.79 -20.21 13.56
CA LEU A 298 -14.78 -20.14 14.63
C LEU A 298 -13.47 -20.87 14.27
N GLY A 299 -13.57 -22.02 13.58
CA GLY A 299 -12.40 -22.77 13.12
C GLY A 299 -11.55 -22.00 12.11
N PHE A 300 -12.17 -21.21 11.24
CA PHE A 300 -11.46 -20.33 10.32
C PHE A 300 -10.77 -19.19 11.08
N CYS A 301 -11.44 -18.57 12.06
CA CYS A 301 -10.83 -17.51 12.88
C CYS A 301 -9.54 -17.97 13.59
N ILE A 302 -9.52 -19.23 14.06
CA ILE A 302 -8.33 -19.82 14.69
C ILE A 302 -7.20 -19.98 13.66
N ILE A 303 -7.49 -20.52 12.48
CA ILE A 303 -6.48 -20.70 11.43
C ILE A 303 -5.95 -19.35 10.94
N TYR A 304 -6.84 -18.39 10.71
CA TYR A 304 -6.46 -17.03 10.35
C TYR A 304 -5.54 -16.38 11.39
N PHE A 305 -5.83 -16.56 12.69
CA PHE A 305 -4.97 -16.08 13.76
C PHE A 305 -3.60 -16.79 13.80
N LEU A 306 -3.53 -18.06 13.41
CA LEU A 306 -2.25 -18.76 13.25
C LEU A 306 -1.48 -18.24 12.04
N ASP A 307 -2.15 -17.99 10.91
CA ASP A 307 -1.54 -17.39 9.72
C ASP A 307 -0.96 -16.01 10.04
N SER A 308 -1.66 -15.19 10.83
CA SER A 308 -1.18 -13.87 11.23
C SER A 308 0.06 -13.95 12.12
N ILE A 309 0.12 -14.89 13.06
CA ILE A 309 1.33 -15.17 13.85
C ILE A 309 2.49 -15.57 12.92
N VAL A 310 2.27 -16.50 11.99
CA VAL A 310 3.30 -16.95 11.05
C VAL A 310 3.78 -15.80 10.17
N CYS A 311 2.85 -15.00 9.64
CA CYS A 311 3.14 -13.85 8.79
C CYS A 311 3.95 -12.78 9.52
N VAL A 312 3.61 -12.45 10.77
CA VAL A 312 4.36 -11.47 11.58
C VAL A 312 5.76 -11.98 11.93
N LEU A 313 5.90 -13.25 12.34
CA LEU A 313 7.22 -13.82 12.62
C LEU A 313 8.11 -13.81 11.38
N PHE A 314 7.56 -14.22 10.23
CA PHE A 314 8.24 -14.12 8.94
C PHE A 314 8.66 -12.67 8.65
N THR A 315 7.76 -11.71 8.85
CA THR A 315 8.01 -10.29 8.58
C THR A 315 9.13 -9.72 9.43
N LEU A 316 9.17 -10.04 10.72
CA LEU A 316 10.24 -9.58 11.63
C LEU A 316 11.61 -10.14 11.21
N ILE A 317 11.67 -11.44 10.88
CA ILE A 317 12.89 -12.10 10.41
C ILE A 317 13.35 -11.49 9.08
N LEU A 318 12.44 -11.36 8.12
CA LEU A 318 12.68 -10.75 6.82
C LEU A 318 13.23 -9.33 6.98
N THR A 319 12.57 -8.51 7.79
CA THR A 319 12.90 -7.10 7.98
C THR A 319 14.32 -6.93 8.49
N LYS A 320 14.69 -7.64 9.55
CA LYS A 320 16.04 -7.58 10.12
C LYS A 320 17.09 -7.98 9.09
N ASN A 321 16.90 -9.14 8.47
CA ASN A 321 17.88 -9.69 7.55
C ASN A 321 18.03 -8.82 6.30
N LEU A 322 16.93 -8.35 5.71
CA LEU A 322 16.94 -7.53 4.51
C LEU A 322 17.58 -6.16 4.78
N THR A 323 17.20 -5.50 5.88
CA THR A 323 17.72 -4.17 6.24
C THR A 323 19.23 -4.21 6.46
N LEU A 324 19.73 -5.20 7.21
CA LEU A 324 21.17 -5.38 7.43
C LEU A 324 21.91 -5.79 6.16
N TRP A 325 21.29 -6.62 5.31
CA TRP A 325 21.86 -7.01 4.03
C TRP A 325 22.02 -5.82 3.08
N LEU A 326 21.00 -4.97 2.98
CA LEU A 326 21.04 -3.73 2.18
C LEU A 326 22.14 -2.80 2.67
N TRP A 327 22.20 -2.56 3.99
CA TRP A 327 23.25 -1.75 4.61
C TRP A 327 24.65 -2.26 4.31
N LYS A 328 24.87 -3.58 4.43
CA LYS A 328 26.17 -4.22 4.11
C LYS A 328 26.59 -4.02 2.65
N HIS A 329 25.64 -3.90 1.73
CA HIS A 329 25.89 -3.68 0.31
C HIS A 329 25.87 -2.19 -0.09
N LYS A 330 25.89 -1.27 0.88
CA LYS A 330 25.86 0.19 0.66
C LYS A 330 24.56 0.69 0.00
N TYR A 331 23.48 -0.08 0.10
CA TYR A 331 22.14 0.40 -0.22
C TYR A 331 21.54 1.02 1.03
N ASP A 332 20.94 2.20 0.86
CA ASP A 332 20.28 2.94 1.91
C ASP A 332 18.97 2.24 2.33
N PRO A 333 18.88 1.66 3.53
CA PRO A 333 17.72 0.83 3.90
C PRO A 333 16.41 1.61 3.98
N ASP A 334 16.44 2.93 4.20
CA ASP A 334 15.21 3.73 4.23
C ASP A 334 14.55 3.85 2.85
N ASN A 335 15.35 3.77 1.78
CA ASN A 335 14.83 3.86 0.41
C ASN A 335 14.41 2.48 -0.13
N TYR A 336 15.02 1.39 0.35
CA TYR A 336 14.87 0.06 -0.22
C TYR A 336 14.09 -0.93 0.65
N SER A 337 14.27 -0.91 1.98
CA SER A 337 13.68 -1.93 2.86
C SER A 337 12.15 -1.86 2.88
N MET A 338 11.57 -0.69 3.05
CA MET A 338 10.10 -0.56 3.23
C MET A 338 9.31 -1.03 2.00
N PRO A 339 9.63 -0.63 0.76
CA PRO A 339 8.92 -1.12 -0.42
C PRO A 339 9.02 -2.64 -0.58
N TYR A 340 10.19 -3.22 -0.29
CA TYR A 340 10.41 -4.66 -0.42
C TYR A 340 9.69 -5.47 0.65
N ILE A 341 9.79 -5.07 1.92
CA ILE A 341 9.14 -5.78 3.02
C ILE A 341 7.64 -5.83 2.80
N THR A 342 7.01 -4.69 2.53
CA THR A 342 5.57 -4.61 2.33
C THR A 342 5.11 -5.44 1.13
N ALA A 343 5.81 -5.37 -0.02
CA ALA A 343 5.47 -6.17 -1.20
C ALA A 343 5.64 -7.69 -0.98
N ILE A 344 6.72 -8.12 -0.32
CA ILE A 344 6.95 -9.55 -0.02
C ILE A 344 5.88 -10.06 0.96
N VAL A 345 5.57 -9.27 1.98
CA VAL A 345 4.53 -9.60 2.97
C VAL A 345 3.15 -9.66 2.32
N ASP A 346 2.87 -8.81 1.33
CA ASP A 346 1.63 -8.89 0.54
C ASP A 346 1.49 -10.26 -0.13
N VAL A 347 2.55 -10.75 -0.80
CA VAL A 347 2.54 -12.06 -1.45
C VAL A 347 2.39 -13.20 -0.45
N VAL A 348 3.18 -13.16 0.64
CA VAL A 348 3.21 -14.22 1.64
C VAL A 348 1.88 -14.30 2.40
N GLY A 349 1.36 -13.17 2.87
CA GLY A 349 0.11 -13.15 3.62
C GLY A 349 -1.10 -13.53 2.77
N THR A 350 -1.19 -13.05 1.52
CA THR A 350 -2.24 -13.50 0.58
C THR A 350 -2.11 -14.99 0.28
N GLY A 351 -0.89 -15.49 0.07
CA GLY A 351 -0.64 -16.91 -0.16
C GLY A 351 -1.04 -17.79 1.02
N LEU A 352 -0.69 -17.39 2.25
CA LEU A 352 -1.08 -18.10 3.48
C LEU A 352 -2.61 -18.21 3.59
N LEU A 353 -3.33 -17.11 3.38
CA LEU A 353 -4.80 -17.12 3.41
C LEU A 353 -5.39 -18.08 2.37
N VAL A 354 -4.92 -18.03 1.12
CA VAL A 354 -5.40 -18.93 0.06
C VAL A 354 -5.15 -20.40 0.42
N LEU A 355 -3.99 -20.72 0.99
CA LEU A 355 -3.69 -22.08 1.45
C LEU A 355 -4.62 -22.52 2.58
N SER A 356 -4.89 -21.64 3.55
CA SER A 356 -5.80 -21.91 4.66
C SER A 356 -7.24 -22.14 4.21
N TYR A 357 -7.74 -21.32 3.30
CA TYR A 357 -9.05 -21.52 2.67
C TYR A 357 -9.10 -22.85 1.88
N SER A 358 -8.03 -23.18 1.14
CA SER A 358 -7.96 -24.44 0.39
C SER A 358 -7.93 -25.65 1.32
N ALA A 359 -7.16 -25.61 2.41
CA ALA A 359 -7.06 -26.69 3.39
C ALA A 359 -8.41 -26.95 4.07
N LEU A 360 -9.11 -25.88 4.48
CA LEU A 360 -10.45 -25.98 5.09
C LEU A 360 -11.50 -26.51 4.10
N GLY A 361 -11.46 -26.10 2.84
CA GLY A 361 -12.34 -26.63 1.80
C GLY A 361 -12.17 -28.14 1.63
N MET A 362 -10.93 -28.63 1.60
CA MET A 362 -10.65 -30.07 1.52
C MET A 362 -11.10 -30.84 2.77
N LEU A 363 -10.99 -30.23 3.95
CA LEU A 363 -11.45 -30.82 5.21
C LEU A 363 -12.98 -30.99 5.23
N ASN A 364 -13.73 -29.98 4.80
CA ASN A 364 -15.20 -30.06 4.75
C ASN A 364 -15.69 -31.12 3.75
N GLU A 365 -15.12 -31.20 2.54
CA GLU A 365 -15.50 -32.24 1.57
C GLU A 365 -15.21 -33.66 2.08
N LYS A 366 -14.18 -33.83 2.92
CA LYS A 366 -13.80 -35.14 3.47
C LYS A 366 -14.73 -35.58 4.61
N ILE A 367 -15.27 -34.63 5.36
CA ILE A 367 -16.26 -34.88 6.42
C ILE A 367 -17.61 -35.24 5.82
N GLU A 368 -18.04 -34.57 4.75
CA GLU A 368 -19.30 -34.90 4.04
C GLU A 368 -19.27 -36.26 3.33
N LYS A 369 -18.09 -36.75 2.90
CA LYS A 369 -17.95 -38.08 2.30
C LYS A 369 -17.90 -39.24 3.31
N HIS A 370 -17.79 -38.94 4.61
CA HIS A 370 -17.72 -39.92 5.69
C HIS A 370 -18.93 -39.93 6.62
N HIS A 371 -19.91 -39.06 6.35
CA HIS A 371 -21.29 -39.15 6.81
C HIS A 371 -22.18 -39.70 5.70
#